data_AF-A0A2S5BFX6-F1
#
_entry.id   AF-A0A2S5BFX6-F1
#
_cell.length_a   1.000
_cell.length_b   1.000
_cell.length_c   1.000
_cell.angle_alpha   90.00
_cell.angle_beta   90.00
_cell.angle_gamma   90.00
#
_symmetry.space_group_name_H-M   'P 1'
#
loop_
_entity.id
_entity.type
_entity.pdbx_description
1 polymer ?
#
loop_
_entity_poly.entity_id
_entity_poly.type
_entity_poly.pdbx_seq_one_letter_code
_entity_poly.pdbx_strand_id
1 'polypeptide(L)'
;MARDWLDSDGESEDDGLVEKRFSNARLVRYYQIAFAETASATFQAVLLYCKTGYIAFAPLTSSFAAAADAGTMHEQEYRAYAVLHPGMPRPVSPKSVYRLAHLLQIPDLQKLALDHIASGLSIEGVAHELFSPVATAYDEVRRLVRDFIVKRFDEAAVGEIDGGSKTLTEVLQAASPAKRE
;
A
#
# COMPACT_ATOMS: atom_id res chain seq x y z
N MET A 1 15.58 3.09 17.75
CA MET A 1 14.81 4.06 16.96
C MET A 1 13.59 3.34 16.45
N ALA A 2 12.43 3.55 17.07
CA ALA A 2 11.19 2.95 16.63
C ALA A 2 10.83 3.53 15.26
N ARG A 3 10.98 2.73 14.19
CA ARG A 3 10.43 3.07 12.89
C ARG A 3 8.93 2.82 13.01
N ASP A 4 8.20 3.89 13.18
CA ASP A 4 6.75 3.89 13.29
C ASP A 4 6.18 3.53 11.92
N TRP A 5 5.98 2.23 11.68
CA TRP A 5 5.55 1.65 10.41
C TRP A 5 4.02 1.64 10.27
N LEU A 6 3.34 2.63 10.84
CA LEU A 6 1.96 2.95 10.52
C LEU A 6 1.94 3.64 9.14
N ASP A 7 2.21 2.88 8.08
CA ASP A 7 1.76 3.28 6.75
C ASP A 7 0.23 3.21 6.83
N SER A 8 -0.38 4.40 6.92
CA SER A 8 -1.76 4.68 7.33
C SER A 8 -2.79 4.21 6.30
N ASP A 9 -2.65 3.00 5.78
CA ASP A 9 -3.56 2.46 4.80
C ASP A 9 -4.73 1.76 5.51
N GLY A 10 -5.53 2.52 6.28
CA GLY A 10 -6.93 2.21 6.64
C GLY A 10 -7.29 0.81 7.20
N GLU A 11 -6.33 -0.01 7.63
CA GLU A 11 -6.59 -1.33 8.22
C GLU A 11 -6.96 -1.14 9.70
N SER A 12 -8.16 -0.65 9.95
CA SER A 12 -8.73 -0.60 11.30
C SER A 12 -8.97 -2.02 11.80
N GLU A 13 -8.21 -2.40 12.82
CA GLU A 13 -8.29 -3.71 13.48
C GLU A 13 -9.46 -3.69 14.48
N ASP A 14 -10.59 -4.32 14.12
CA ASP A 14 -11.59 -4.74 15.11
C ASP A 14 -11.06 -5.99 15.83
N ASP A 15 -10.22 -5.76 16.85
CA ASP A 15 -9.56 -6.81 17.66
C ASP A 15 -10.53 -7.67 18.50
N GLY A 16 -11.81 -7.31 18.55
CA GLY A 16 -12.79 -7.94 19.44
C GLY A 16 -13.18 -9.39 19.10
N LEU A 17 -12.80 -9.91 17.93
CA LEU A 17 -13.23 -11.21 17.44
C LEU A 17 -12.28 -12.38 17.77
N VAL A 18 -10.99 -12.10 18.02
CA VAL A 18 -9.98 -13.16 18.21
C VAL A 18 -9.99 -13.72 19.63
N GLU A 19 -10.09 -12.87 20.65
CA GLU A 19 -10.06 -13.32 22.06
C GLU A 19 -11.24 -14.22 22.44
N LYS A 20 -12.42 -14.01 21.84
CA LYS A 20 -13.64 -14.71 22.27
C LYS A 20 -13.76 -16.16 21.80
N ARG A 21 -12.96 -16.62 20.83
CA ARG A 21 -13.14 -17.95 20.21
C ARG A 21 -12.32 -19.08 20.82
N PHE A 22 -11.29 -18.79 21.62
CA PHE A 22 -10.39 -19.81 22.18
C PHE A 22 -10.64 -20.15 23.65
N SER A 23 -11.61 -19.51 24.31
CA SER A 23 -11.87 -19.68 25.75
C SER A 23 -12.40 -21.06 26.17
N ASN A 24 -12.77 -21.94 25.22
CA ASN A 24 -13.33 -23.27 25.51
C ASN A 24 -12.67 -24.45 24.78
N ALA A 25 -11.48 -24.28 24.19
CA ALA A 25 -10.77 -25.39 23.57
C ALA A 25 -9.90 -26.14 24.60
N ARG A 26 -10.19 -27.43 24.81
CA ARG A 26 -9.29 -28.39 25.48
C ARG A 26 -7.85 -28.16 25.03
N LEU A 27 -6.89 -28.14 25.96
CA LEU A 27 -5.43 -27.98 25.75
C LEU A 27 -4.92 -28.63 24.45
N VAL A 28 -5.05 -27.93 23.33
CA VAL A 28 -4.30 -28.22 22.11
C VAL A 28 -2.93 -27.61 22.37
N ARG A 29 -1.87 -28.43 22.36
CA ARG A 29 -0.52 -27.86 22.37
C ARG A 29 -0.37 -27.05 21.09
N TYR A 30 -0.27 -25.73 21.23
CA TYR A 30 -0.03 -24.82 20.12
C TYR A 30 1.36 -24.19 20.28
N TYR A 31 1.93 -23.78 19.16
CA TYR A 31 3.09 -22.89 19.12
C TYR A 31 2.58 -21.52 18.70
N GLN A 32 2.81 -20.52 19.55
CA GLN A 32 2.48 -19.13 19.25
C GLN A 32 3.70 -18.46 18.64
N ILE A 33 3.49 -17.84 17.47
CA ILE A 33 4.47 -16.99 16.82
C ILE A 33 3.81 -15.61 16.74
N ALA A 34 4.43 -14.61 17.38
CA ALA A 34 3.95 -13.24 17.36
C ALA A 34 4.60 -12.47 16.21
N PHE A 35 3.79 -11.75 15.43
CA PHE A 35 4.25 -10.84 14.38
C PHE A 35 3.90 -9.42 14.82
N ALA A 36 4.91 -8.56 15.03
CA ALA A 36 4.70 -7.21 15.55
C ALA A 36 4.72 -6.12 14.46
N GLU A 37 5.21 -6.42 13.25
CA GLU A 37 5.51 -5.41 12.22
C GLU A 37 4.54 -5.40 11.03
N THR A 38 3.41 -6.12 11.15
CA THR A 38 2.41 -6.29 10.09
C THR A 38 1.01 -6.19 10.68
N ALA A 39 0.12 -5.48 9.98
CA ALA A 39 -1.30 -5.47 10.30
C ALA A 39 -1.89 -6.89 10.19
N SER A 40 -2.87 -7.19 11.04
CA SER A 40 -3.56 -8.47 11.10
C SER A 40 -4.27 -8.79 9.78
N ALA A 41 -4.93 -7.80 9.17
CA ALA A 41 -5.63 -7.98 7.90
C ALA A 41 -4.66 -8.28 6.74
N THR A 42 -3.56 -7.54 6.62
CA THR A 42 -2.46 -7.85 5.69
C THR A 42 -1.95 -9.28 5.87
N PHE A 43 -1.65 -9.71 7.11
CA PHE A 43 -1.16 -11.07 7.37
C PHE A 43 -2.19 -12.14 6.98
N GLN A 44 -3.46 -11.93 7.30
CA GLN A 44 -4.54 -12.84 6.91
C GLN A 44 -4.70 -12.93 5.39
N ALA A 45 -4.59 -11.81 4.66
CA ALA A 45 -4.65 -11.80 3.21
C ALA A 45 -3.49 -12.58 2.59
N VAL A 46 -2.27 -12.44 3.12
CA VAL A 46 -1.11 -13.21 2.66
C VAL A 46 -1.27 -14.70 2.97
N LEU A 47 -1.78 -15.07 4.16
CA LEU A 47 -2.09 -16.47 4.47
C LEU A 47 -3.14 -17.05 3.52
N LEU A 48 -4.16 -16.28 3.18
CA LEU A 48 -5.17 -16.70 2.22
C LEU A 48 -4.56 -16.88 0.83
N TYR A 49 -3.74 -15.93 0.38
CA TYR A 49 -3.00 -16.04 -0.87
C TYR A 49 -2.16 -17.33 -0.93
N CYS A 50 -1.43 -17.66 0.13
CA CYS A 50 -0.67 -18.92 0.19
C CYS A 50 -1.54 -20.17 0.01
N LYS A 51 -2.82 -20.10 0.40
CA LYS A 51 -3.75 -21.23 0.31
C LYS A 51 -4.52 -21.28 -1.01
N THR A 52 -4.89 -20.13 -1.57
CA THR A 52 -5.85 -20.03 -2.69
C THR A 52 -5.26 -19.38 -3.94
N GLY A 53 -4.11 -18.72 -3.83
CA GLY A 53 -3.53 -17.86 -4.86
C GLY A 53 -4.24 -16.52 -5.03
N TYR A 54 -5.25 -16.21 -4.22
CA TYR A 54 -6.05 -14.99 -4.33
C TYR A 54 -5.59 -13.91 -3.36
N ILE A 55 -5.39 -12.70 -3.87
CA ILE A 55 -5.24 -11.48 -3.07
C ILE A 55 -5.87 -10.30 -3.83
N ALA A 56 -6.49 -9.38 -3.09
CA ALA A 56 -7.01 -8.14 -3.62
C ALA A 56 -6.23 -6.98 -3.01
N PHE A 57 -5.91 -5.98 -3.83
CA PHE A 57 -5.16 -4.81 -3.41
C PHE A 57 -6.06 -3.58 -3.33
N ALA A 58 -5.86 -2.77 -2.31
CA ALA A 58 -6.45 -1.45 -2.22
C ALA A 58 -5.70 -0.47 -3.15
N PRO A 59 -6.37 0.61 -3.61
CA PRO A 59 -5.68 1.72 -4.28
C PRO A 59 -4.60 2.33 -3.39
N LEU A 60 -3.61 3.01 -3.99
CA LEU A 60 -2.60 3.72 -3.21
C LEU A 60 -3.24 4.90 -2.48
N THR A 61 -2.81 5.14 -1.25
CA THR A 61 -3.23 6.33 -0.48
C THR A 61 -2.88 7.63 -1.19
N SER A 62 -1.75 7.66 -1.92
CA SER A 62 -1.37 8.79 -2.76
C SER A 62 -2.34 9.08 -3.89
N SER A 63 -3.12 8.09 -4.35
CA SER A 63 -4.15 8.31 -5.38
C SER A 63 -5.30 9.18 -4.87
N PHE A 64 -5.45 9.31 -3.55
CA PHE A 64 -6.43 10.17 -2.91
C PHE A 64 -5.84 11.49 -2.39
N ALA A 65 -4.58 11.82 -2.73
CA ALA A 65 -3.90 13.01 -2.19
C ALA A 65 -4.61 14.33 -2.53
N ALA A 66 -5.39 14.37 -3.63
CA ALA A 66 -6.19 15.54 -4.00
C ALA A 66 -7.54 15.63 -3.27
N ALA A 67 -7.95 14.59 -2.54
CA ALA A 67 -9.20 14.57 -1.80
C ALA A 67 -9.03 15.19 -0.41
N ALA A 68 -9.96 16.07 -0.01
CA ALA A 68 -9.93 16.75 1.28
C ALA A 68 -9.92 15.79 2.48
N ASP A 69 -10.52 14.59 2.33
CA ASP A 69 -10.63 13.57 3.37
C ASP A 69 -10.26 12.18 2.83
N ALA A 70 -8.97 11.92 2.58
CA ALA A 70 -8.47 10.65 2.05
C ALA A 70 -8.97 9.41 2.83
N GLY A 71 -9.08 9.50 4.16
CA GLY A 71 -9.59 8.40 5.00
C GLY A 71 -11.06 8.06 4.73
N THR A 72 -11.89 9.06 4.42
CA THR A 72 -13.30 8.81 4.08
C THR A 72 -13.46 8.18 2.71
N MET A 73 -12.61 8.55 1.75
CA MET A 73 -12.60 7.97 0.41
C MET A 73 -12.20 6.50 0.46
N HIS A 74 -11.18 6.17 1.25
CA HIS A 74 -10.72 4.79 1.41
C HIS A 74 -11.79 3.88 2.01
N GLU A 75 -12.53 4.37 3.02
CA GLU A 75 -13.64 3.63 3.63
C GLU A 75 -14.84 3.49 2.67
N GLN A 76 -15.13 4.51 1.86
CA GLN A 76 -16.15 4.41 0.81
C GLN A 76 -15.78 3.37 -0.25
N GLU A 77 -14.52 3.35 -0.69
CA GLU A 77 -14.01 2.37 -1.64
C GLU A 77 -14.14 0.94 -1.09
N TYR A 78 -13.80 0.75 0.19
CA TYR A 78 -13.97 -0.54 0.85
C TYR A 78 -15.44 -0.98 0.91
N ARG A 79 -16.35 -0.05 1.20
CA ARG A 79 -17.79 -0.36 1.22
C ARG A 79 -18.29 -0.70 -0.17
N ALA A 80 -17.88 0.04 -1.20
CA ALA A 80 -18.22 -0.24 -2.58
C ALA A 80 -17.70 -1.63 -3.00
N TYR A 81 -16.45 -1.95 -2.67
CA TYR A 81 -15.86 -3.25 -2.92
C TYR A 81 -16.65 -4.38 -2.23
N ALA A 82 -17.02 -4.21 -0.96
CA ALA A 82 -17.76 -5.22 -0.21
C ALA A 82 -19.15 -5.51 -0.80
N VAL A 83 -19.80 -4.50 -1.38
CA VAL A 83 -21.10 -4.66 -2.07
C VAL A 83 -20.91 -5.42 -3.39
N LEU A 84 -19.85 -5.14 -4.14
CA LEU A 84 -19.56 -5.78 -5.43
C LEU A 84 -19.00 -7.20 -5.28
N HIS A 85 -18.33 -7.49 -4.17
CA HIS A 85 -17.67 -8.77 -3.90
C HIS A 85 -18.11 -9.39 -2.57
N PRO A 86 -19.39 -9.81 -2.42
CA PRO A 86 -19.87 -10.42 -1.19
C PRO A 86 -19.08 -11.67 -0.84
N GLY A 87 -18.59 -11.76 0.39
CA GLY A 87 -17.82 -12.91 0.90
C GLY A 87 -16.37 -12.99 0.44
N MET A 88 -15.89 -12.00 -0.33
CA MET A 88 -14.46 -11.87 -0.65
C MET A 88 -13.72 -11.12 0.47
N PRO A 89 -12.43 -11.41 0.69
CA PRO A 89 -11.60 -10.68 1.63
C PRO A 89 -11.52 -9.19 1.30
N ARG A 90 -11.32 -8.37 2.34
CA ARG A 90 -11.04 -6.94 2.15
C ARG A 90 -9.74 -6.78 1.33
N PRO A 91 -9.70 -5.84 0.37
CA PRO A 91 -8.46 -5.47 -0.28
C PRO A 91 -7.46 -4.91 0.73
N VAL A 92 -6.18 -5.24 0.55
CA VAL A 92 -5.09 -4.84 1.48
C VAL A 92 -4.10 -3.91 0.79
N SER A 93 -3.35 -3.15 1.57
CA SER A 93 -2.34 -2.25 1.01
C SER A 93 -1.28 -3.02 0.21
N PRO A 94 -1.02 -2.66 -1.06
CA PRO A 94 0.03 -3.29 -1.85
C PRO A 94 1.42 -3.02 -1.26
N LYS A 95 1.62 -1.89 -0.56
CA LYS A 95 2.87 -1.56 0.15
C LYS A 95 3.11 -2.50 1.34
N SER A 96 2.09 -2.70 2.18
CA SER A 96 2.16 -3.62 3.32
C SER A 96 2.35 -5.07 2.87
N VAL A 97 1.67 -5.48 1.81
CA VAL A 97 1.86 -6.82 1.22
C VAL A 97 3.27 -6.98 0.67
N TYR A 98 3.80 -6.00 -0.06
CA TYR A 98 5.18 -6.08 -0.59
C TYR A 98 6.19 -6.29 0.54
N ARG A 99 6.07 -5.51 1.63
CA ARG A 99 6.93 -5.64 2.81
C ARG A 99 6.87 -7.06 3.40
N LEU A 100 5.66 -7.57 3.62
CA LEU A 100 5.47 -8.89 4.20
C LEU A 100 5.94 -10.00 3.25
N ALA A 101 5.67 -9.89 1.95
CA ALA A 101 6.12 -10.83 0.94
C ALA A 101 7.65 -10.83 0.78
N HIS A 102 8.29 -9.68 0.96
CA HIS A 102 9.74 -9.56 1.02
C HIS A 102 10.31 -10.25 2.28
N LEU A 103 9.71 -10.00 3.45
CA LEU A 103 10.09 -10.65 4.70
C LEU A 103 9.94 -12.18 4.64
N LEU A 104 8.83 -12.67 4.08
CA LEU A 104 8.53 -14.10 3.95
C LEU A 104 9.18 -14.74 2.72
N GLN A 105 9.91 -13.96 1.91
CA GLN A 105 10.58 -14.43 0.69
C GLN A 105 9.63 -15.14 -0.29
N ILE A 106 8.49 -14.51 -0.60
CA ILE A 106 7.50 -15.00 -1.58
C ILE A 106 7.61 -14.12 -2.85
N PRO A 107 8.44 -14.49 -3.86
CA PRO A 107 8.78 -13.60 -4.96
C PRO A 107 7.58 -13.27 -5.86
N ASP A 108 6.70 -14.24 -6.09
CA ASP A 108 5.50 -14.03 -6.92
C ASP A 108 4.57 -12.98 -6.30
N LEU A 109 4.44 -12.98 -4.98
CA LEU A 109 3.62 -12.02 -4.26
C LEU A 109 4.27 -10.63 -4.19
N GLN A 110 5.61 -10.57 -4.08
CA GLN A 110 6.34 -9.31 -4.23
C GLN A 110 6.09 -8.69 -5.60
N LYS A 111 6.16 -9.51 -6.67
CA LYS A 111 5.89 -9.05 -8.03
C LYS A 111 4.46 -8.54 -8.19
N LEU A 112 3.46 -9.30 -7.72
CA LEU A 112 2.06 -8.86 -7.76
C LEU A 112 1.83 -7.52 -7.04
N ALA A 113 2.47 -7.34 -5.89
CA ALA A 113 2.41 -6.09 -5.15
C ALA A 113 3.10 -4.94 -5.90
N LEU A 114 4.28 -5.16 -6.48
CA LEU A 114 4.99 -4.18 -7.31
C LEU A 114 4.16 -3.76 -8.53
N ASP A 115 3.56 -4.72 -9.23
CA ASP A 115 2.71 -4.47 -10.39
C ASP A 115 1.52 -3.58 -9.99
N HIS A 116 0.92 -3.84 -8.82
CA HIS A 116 -0.17 -3.01 -8.32
C HIS A 116 0.30 -1.61 -7.90
N ILE A 117 1.45 -1.48 -7.21
CA ILE A 117 2.05 -0.17 -6.89
C ILE A 117 2.29 0.60 -8.19
N ALA A 118 2.85 -0.04 -9.22
CA ALA A 118 3.14 0.57 -10.51
C ALA A 118 1.87 1.12 -11.17
N SER A 119 0.79 0.34 -11.15
CA SER A 119 -0.50 0.75 -11.73
C SER A 119 -1.17 1.91 -10.98
N GLY A 120 -0.88 2.07 -9.69
CA GLY A 120 -1.43 3.13 -8.85
C GLY A 120 -0.66 4.45 -8.92
N LEU A 121 0.52 4.49 -9.57
CA LEU A 121 1.33 5.70 -9.68
C LEU A 121 0.64 6.75 -10.57
N SER A 122 0.52 7.96 -10.02
CA SER A 122 -0.01 9.14 -10.71
C SER A 122 0.91 10.34 -10.52
N ILE A 123 0.81 11.38 -11.36
CA ILE A 123 1.70 12.56 -11.26
C ILE A 123 1.49 13.27 -9.91
N GLU A 124 0.25 13.32 -9.45
CA GLU A 124 -0.18 13.97 -8.22
C GLU A 124 0.35 13.21 -6.99
N GLY A 125 0.39 11.88 -7.06
CA GLY A 125 0.79 11.01 -5.96
C GLY A 125 2.26 10.58 -5.98
N VAL A 126 2.96 10.69 -7.10
CA VAL A 126 4.30 10.08 -7.27
C VAL A 126 5.34 10.68 -6.33
N ALA A 127 5.22 11.97 -5.99
CA ALA A 127 6.09 12.61 -5.01
C ALA A 127 5.93 11.96 -3.63
N HIS A 128 4.69 11.74 -3.19
CA HIS A 128 4.39 11.05 -1.93
C HIS A 128 4.97 9.63 -1.92
N GLU A 129 4.82 8.90 -3.02
CA GLU A 129 5.33 7.53 -3.12
C GLU A 129 6.86 7.48 -3.17
N LEU A 130 7.53 8.44 -3.82
CA LEU A 130 8.99 8.51 -3.90
C LEU A 130 9.63 8.71 -2.52
N PHE A 131 9.01 9.52 -1.68
CA PHE A 131 9.48 9.82 -0.32
C PHE A 131 8.85 8.93 0.75
N SER A 132 8.06 7.93 0.35
CA SER A 132 7.44 7.00 1.29
C SER A 132 8.50 6.18 2.04
N PRO A 133 8.18 5.71 3.27
CA PRO A 133 9.04 4.79 4.01
C PRO A 133 9.36 3.52 3.23
N VAL A 134 8.41 3.03 2.42
CA VAL A 134 8.60 1.84 1.58
C VAL A 134 9.60 2.09 0.46
N ALA A 135 9.48 3.19 -0.30
CA ALA A 135 10.49 3.52 -1.31
C ALA A 135 11.88 3.77 -0.69
N THR A 136 11.92 4.29 0.54
CA THR A 136 13.19 4.47 1.27
C THR A 136 13.82 3.13 1.65
N ALA A 137 13.02 2.15 2.08
CA ALA A 137 13.49 0.88 2.60
C ALA A 137 13.76 -0.18 1.53
N TYR A 138 13.07 -0.12 0.38
CA TYR A 138 13.13 -1.16 -0.65
C TYR A 138 13.54 -0.58 -2.00
N ASP A 139 14.71 -1.00 -2.46
CA ASP A 139 15.32 -0.49 -3.69
C ASP A 139 14.49 -0.78 -4.94
N GLU A 140 13.78 -1.91 -4.99
CA GLU A 140 12.90 -2.25 -6.12
C GLU A 140 11.73 -1.28 -6.23
N VAL A 141 11.06 -0.98 -5.12
CA VAL A 141 9.98 0.01 -5.09
C VAL A 141 10.53 1.39 -5.48
N ARG A 142 11.70 1.78 -4.96
CA ARG A 142 12.32 3.06 -5.32
C ARG A 142 12.65 3.17 -6.81
N ARG A 143 13.20 2.10 -7.39
CA ARG A 143 13.48 2.02 -8.83
C ARG A 143 12.19 2.15 -9.62
N LEU A 144 11.15 1.41 -9.25
CA LEU A 144 9.84 1.46 -9.90
C LEU A 144 9.28 2.89 -9.95
N VAL A 145 9.26 3.59 -8.81
CA VAL A 145 8.75 4.95 -8.72
C VAL A 145 9.62 5.92 -9.54
N ARG A 146 10.95 5.82 -9.44
CA ARG A 146 11.88 6.65 -10.21
C ARG A 146 11.72 6.45 -11.71
N ASP A 147 11.61 5.20 -12.15
CA ASP A 147 11.52 4.87 -13.58
C ASP A 147 10.21 5.38 -14.16
N PHE A 148 9.11 5.38 -13.39
CA PHE A 148 7.88 6.07 -13.75
C PHE A 148 8.09 7.57 -13.93
N ILE A 149 8.78 8.23 -12.99
CA ILE A 149 9.08 9.67 -13.09
C ILE A 149 9.87 9.95 -14.36
N VAL A 150 11.02 9.29 -14.56
CA VAL A 150 11.89 9.48 -15.73
C VAL A 150 11.11 9.29 -17.03
N LYS A 151 10.29 8.24 -17.12
CA LYS A 151 9.46 8.01 -18.31
C LYS A 151 8.51 9.18 -18.59
N ARG A 152 7.84 9.73 -17.58
CA ARG A 152 6.95 10.90 -17.75
C ARG A 152 7.72 12.15 -18.15
N PHE A 153 8.95 12.32 -17.65
CA PHE A 153 9.85 13.40 -18.08
C PHE A 153 10.21 13.31 -19.55
N ASP A 154 10.62 12.13 -20.01
CA ASP A 154 10.99 11.91 -21.41
C ASP A 154 9.78 12.16 -22.33
N GLU A 155 8.60 11.67 -21.96
CA GLU A 155 7.35 11.92 -22.69
C GLU A 155 7.01 13.42 -22.77
N ALA A 156 7.19 14.18 -21.68
CA ALA A 156 6.94 15.60 -21.64
C ALA A 156 7.97 16.43 -22.44
N ALA A 157 9.25 16.01 -22.43
CA ALA A 157 10.33 16.68 -23.15
C ALA A 157 10.23 16.52 -24.68
N VAL A 158 9.62 15.44 -25.16
CA VAL A 158 9.38 15.21 -26.61
C VAL A 158 8.27 16.13 -27.16
N GLY A 159 7.35 16.61 -26.32
CA GLY A 159 6.20 17.42 -26.73
C GLY A 159 6.43 18.94 -26.75
N GLU A 160 7.32 19.47 -25.91
CA GLU A 160 7.57 20.92 -25.78
C GLU A 160 8.90 21.17 -25.03
N ILE A 161 9.70 22.16 -25.41
CA ILE A 161 11.00 22.49 -24.76
C ILE A 161 10.82 22.81 -23.26
N ASP A 162 9.60 23.21 -22.84
CA ASP A 162 9.24 23.57 -21.47
C ASP A 162 8.44 22.47 -20.72
N GLY A 163 8.08 21.37 -21.39
CA GLY A 163 7.22 20.32 -20.82
C GLY A 163 7.84 19.60 -19.63
N GLY A 164 9.12 19.20 -19.75
CA GLY A 164 9.84 18.55 -18.65
C GLY A 164 10.03 19.47 -17.43
N SER A 165 10.22 20.77 -17.64
CA SER A 165 10.33 21.76 -16.57
C SER A 165 9.03 21.84 -15.75
N LYS A 166 7.87 21.81 -16.42
CA LYS A 166 6.55 21.79 -15.77
C LYS A 166 6.36 20.53 -14.93
N THR A 167 6.68 19.34 -15.46
CA THR A 167 6.58 18.06 -14.72
C THR A 167 7.48 18.04 -13.47
N LEU A 168 8.72 18.56 -13.56
CA LEU A 168 9.58 18.71 -12.37
C LEU A 168 8.96 19.63 -11.34
N THR A 169 8.41 20.75 -11.81
CA THR A 169 7.80 21.74 -10.93
C THR A 169 6.57 21.15 -10.23
N GLU A 170 5.74 20.38 -10.93
CA GLU A 170 4.58 19.69 -10.35
C GLU A 170 4.99 18.65 -9.31
N VAL A 171 5.99 17.81 -9.59
CA VAL A 171 6.49 16.81 -8.64
C VAL A 171 7.12 17.50 -7.42
N LEU A 172 7.87 18.59 -7.61
CA LEU A 172 8.47 19.35 -6.52
C LEU A 172 7.42 20.12 -5.70
N GLN A 173 6.39 20.65 -6.33
CA GLN A 173 5.26 21.29 -5.65
C GLN A 173 4.46 20.26 -4.84
N ALA A 174 4.20 19.08 -5.40
CA ALA A 174 3.56 17.97 -4.68
C ALA A 174 4.40 17.45 -3.51
N ALA A 175 5.74 17.54 -3.59
CA ALA A 175 6.65 17.19 -2.51
C ALA A 175 6.78 18.28 -1.43
N SER A 176 6.41 19.53 -1.73
CA SER A 176 6.52 20.64 -0.78
C SER A 176 5.45 20.48 0.30
N PRO A 177 5.80 20.54 1.60
CA PRO A 177 4.81 20.50 2.67
C PRO A 177 3.91 21.72 2.53
N ALA A 178 2.65 21.50 2.15
CA ALA A 178 1.62 22.52 2.20
C ALA A 178 1.67 23.15 3.61
N LYS A 179 1.82 24.47 3.66
CA LYS A 179 1.81 25.27 4.87
C LYS A 179 0.54 24.90 5.65
N ARG A 180 0.67 24.11 6.71
CA ARG A 180 -0.41 23.88 7.67
C ARG A 180 -0.55 25.17 8.48
N GLU A 181 -1.50 26.02 8.09
CA GLU A 181 -2.03 27.08 8.96
C GLU A 181 -3.06 26.50 9.94
#